data_AF-A0AAW5T957-F1
#
_entry.id   AF-A0AAW5T957-F1
#
_cell.length_a   1.000
_cell.length_b   1.000
_cell.length_c   1.000
_cell.angle_alpha   90.00
_cell.angle_beta   90.00
_cell.angle_gamma   90.00
#
_symmetry.space_group_name_H-M   'P 1'
#
loop_
_entity.id
_entity.type
_entity.pdbx_description
1 polymer ?
#
loop_
_entity_poly.entity_id
_entity_poly.type
_entity_poly.pdbx_seq_one_letter_code
_entity_poly.pdbx_strand_id
1 'polypeptide(L)'
;MTTYETSSAPVGYEPGLGRLARKGTWDELAKGTFRSAAEHLAAGDGRAAAELVEVAVLEADELRDVYQRWPEATADWITAQGVAAADIETAAEELRVLIGDRAMNGIQAEWPEFTSAVEMAASACRGGAAHAPAAIEEARTVWLAIHDRAVDRVSGLIDIAVRLVGEDSLGALWDFLMADWYEIHARRYALTSQPWSDSAHQLMVAIVDGFHAHLTGTGRQGDIEIITEPGRIGFRFAPCGSGGRSVDRRISGGRPRAGAPFGFAVTTEAHDWAWNTIGICSYCVHCCQLNEVMPIDRIGYPTRVIDAPIWDPNAPSSSCTWWVYRDPADIPDRVYERVGRDPSRRPARSRVPKGDSHD
;
A
#
# COMPACT_ATOMS: atom_id res chain seq x y z
N MET A 1 38.57 16.48 -21.20
CA MET A 1 37.15 16.85 -21.31
C MET A 1 36.36 15.64 -20.88
N THR A 2 36.05 15.56 -19.60
CA THR A 2 35.18 14.52 -19.04
C THR A 2 33.92 15.25 -18.65
N THR A 3 32.90 15.16 -19.51
CA THR A 3 31.55 15.57 -19.17
C THR A 3 31.10 14.66 -18.03
N TYR A 4 31.19 15.16 -16.79
CA TYR A 4 30.36 14.65 -15.72
C TYR A 4 28.92 14.93 -16.17
N GLU A 5 28.27 13.94 -16.77
CA GLU A 5 26.82 13.89 -16.74
C GLU A 5 26.44 14.00 -15.28
N THR A 6 25.89 15.16 -14.90
CA THR A 6 25.19 15.34 -13.64
C THR A 6 24.11 14.28 -13.62
N SER A 7 24.37 13.15 -12.95
CA SER A 7 23.35 12.24 -12.46
C SER A 7 22.29 13.11 -11.80
N SER A 8 21.09 13.14 -12.38
CA SER A 8 19.98 13.88 -11.78
C SER A 8 19.75 13.29 -10.39
N ALA A 9 19.59 14.14 -9.38
CA ALA A 9 19.34 13.69 -8.01
C ALA A 9 18.19 12.66 -7.99
N PRO A 10 18.37 11.49 -7.34
CA PRO A 10 17.39 10.41 -7.35
C PRO A 10 16.11 10.75 -6.58
N VAL A 11 16.12 11.89 -5.87
CA VAL A 11 14.99 12.42 -5.09
C VAL A 11 14.74 13.85 -5.51
N GLY A 12 13.46 14.22 -5.63
CA GLY A 12 13.07 15.60 -5.84
C GLY A 12 11.59 15.83 -5.57
N TYR A 13 11.15 17.09 -5.66
CA TYR A 13 9.75 17.41 -5.43
C TYR A 13 8.85 16.78 -6.49
N GLU A 14 7.80 16.10 -6.02
CA GLU A 14 6.73 15.50 -6.80
C GLU A 14 5.42 16.24 -6.51
N PRO A 15 4.92 17.08 -7.45
CA PRO A 15 3.71 17.86 -7.27
C PRO A 15 2.47 17.03 -6.93
N GLY A 16 2.33 15.82 -7.47
CA GLY A 16 1.22 14.92 -7.20
C GLY A 16 1.14 14.46 -5.75
N LEU A 17 2.29 14.28 -5.11
CA LEU A 17 2.42 13.91 -3.70
C LEU A 17 2.56 15.12 -2.78
N GLY A 18 2.93 16.29 -3.31
CA GLY A 18 3.12 17.51 -2.53
C GLY A 18 4.36 17.51 -1.65
N ARG A 19 5.30 16.58 -1.87
CA ARG A 19 6.52 16.38 -1.08
C ARG A 19 7.69 15.89 -1.93
N LEU A 20 8.85 15.69 -1.30
CA LEU A 20 9.96 14.97 -1.94
C LEU A 20 9.57 13.50 -2.14
N ALA A 21 9.93 12.97 -3.30
CA ALA A 21 9.75 11.58 -3.69
C ALA A 21 10.88 11.14 -4.60
N ARG A 22 10.97 9.83 -4.84
CA ARG A 22 11.92 9.26 -5.78
C ARG A 22 11.62 9.71 -7.22
N LYS A 23 12.68 9.94 -7.99
CA LYS A 23 12.64 10.26 -9.42
C LYS A 23 13.40 9.21 -10.19
N GLY A 24 12.99 9.00 -11.44
CA GLY A 24 13.64 8.07 -12.35
C GLY A 24 12.68 7.56 -13.40
N THR A 25 13.20 6.71 -14.27
CA THR A 25 12.43 5.86 -15.16
C THR A 25 11.58 4.87 -14.36
N TRP A 26 10.57 4.30 -15.00
CA TRP A 26 9.76 3.25 -14.39
C TRP A 26 10.59 2.04 -13.95
N ASP A 27 11.63 1.67 -14.71
CA ASP A 27 12.51 0.56 -14.35
C ASP A 27 13.36 0.84 -13.09
N GLU A 28 13.76 2.10 -12.88
CA GLU A 28 14.45 2.54 -11.67
C GLU A 28 13.49 2.59 -10.47
N LEU A 29 12.29 3.11 -10.69
CA LEU A 29 11.21 3.17 -9.69
C LEU A 29 10.63 1.80 -9.35
N ALA A 30 10.83 0.79 -10.19
CA ALA A 30 10.41 -0.59 -9.93
C ALA A 30 11.24 -1.27 -8.83
N LYS A 31 12.43 -0.73 -8.53
CA LYS A 31 13.32 -1.23 -7.49
C LYS A 31 13.01 -0.56 -6.17
N GLY A 32 13.03 -1.35 -5.10
CA GLY A 32 12.89 -0.87 -3.73
C GLY A 32 13.88 0.24 -3.32
N THR A 33 13.46 1.11 -2.40
CA THR A 33 14.22 2.30 -1.97
C THR A 33 15.57 1.95 -1.36
N PHE A 34 15.60 1.02 -0.40
CA PHE A 34 16.84 0.59 0.25
C PHE A 34 17.78 -0.17 -0.70
N ARG A 35 17.25 -0.98 -1.63
CA ARG A 35 18.07 -1.58 -2.69
C ARG A 35 18.71 -0.52 -3.57
N SER A 36 17.92 0.45 -4.02
CA SER A 36 18.40 1.54 -4.87
C SER A 36 19.49 2.35 -4.15
N ALA A 37 19.31 2.63 -2.85
CA ALA A 37 20.34 3.28 -2.04
C ALA A 37 21.65 2.47 -1.99
N ALA A 38 21.56 1.15 -1.80
CA ALA A 38 22.73 0.28 -1.79
C ALA A 38 23.44 0.21 -3.16
N GLU A 39 22.68 0.22 -4.27
CA GLU A 39 23.23 0.27 -5.63
C GLU A 39 23.98 1.58 -5.89
N HIS A 40 23.41 2.73 -5.52
CA HIS A 40 24.09 4.04 -5.62
C HIS A 40 25.36 4.09 -4.76
N LEU A 41 25.30 3.57 -3.53
CA LEU A 41 26.47 3.50 -2.65
C LEU A 41 27.59 2.64 -3.26
N ALA A 42 27.24 1.49 -3.83
CA ALA A 42 28.20 0.59 -4.49
C ALA A 42 28.82 1.23 -5.74
N ALA A 43 28.10 2.12 -6.42
CA ALA A 43 28.60 2.92 -7.54
C ALA A 43 29.47 4.13 -7.10
N GLY A 44 29.66 4.33 -5.80
CA GLY A 44 30.44 5.45 -5.24
C GLY A 44 29.64 6.75 -5.06
N ASP A 45 28.32 6.72 -5.25
CA ASP A 45 27.44 7.87 -5.06
C ASP A 45 26.80 7.86 -3.67
N GLY A 46 27.61 8.12 -2.66
CA GLY A 46 27.17 8.16 -1.26
C GLY A 46 26.15 9.26 -0.96
N ARG A 47 26.10 10.32 -1.78
CA ARG A 47 25.09 11.38 -1.66
C ARG A 47 23.73 10.90 -2.12
N ALA A 48 23.63 10.34 -3.33
CA ALA A 48 22.39 9.76 -3.85
C ALA A 48 21.86 8.64 -2.94
N ALA A 49 22.76 7.79 -2.43
CA ALA A 49 22.40 6.75 -1.46
C ALA A 49 21.75 7.34 -0.20
N ALA A 50 22.34 8.41 0.37
CA ALA A 50 21.79 9.06 1.55
C ALA A 50 20.42 9.70 1.29
N GLU A 51 20.26 10.41 0.16
CA GLU A 51 18.98 11.02 -0.24
C GLU A 51 17.87 9.97 -0.36
N LEU A 52 18.18 8.78 -0.91
CA LEU A 52 17.25 7.65 -1.01
C LEU A 52 16.89 7.04 0.36
N VAL A 53 17.84 6.90 1.28
CA VAL A 53 17.51 6.41 2.63
C VAL A 53 16.64 7.42 3.39
N GLU A 54 16.89 8.71 3.20
CA GLU A 54 16.11 9.78 3.84
C GLU A 54 14.67 9.84 3.32
N VAL A 55 14.46 9.69 2.01
CA VAL A 55 13.10 9.71 1.45
C VAL A 55 12.25 8.53 1.91
N ALA A 56 12.86 7.42 2.35
CA ALA A 56 12.13 6.28 2.92
C ALA A 56 11.33 6.66 4.18
N VAL A 57 11.72 7.71 4.91
CA VAL A 57 10.94 8.26 6.03
C VAL A 57 9.62 8.85 5.54
N LEU A 58 9.65 9.55 4.41
CA LEU A 58 8.45 10.14 3.81
C LEU A 58 7.54 9.08 3.19
N GLU A 59 8.12 8.04 2.58
CA GLU A 59 7.37 6.87 2.11
C GLU A 59 6.65 6.17 3.29
N ALA A 60 7.36 5.96 4.39
CA ALA A 60 6.83 5.30 5.60
C ALA A 60 5.83 6.14 6.40
N ASP A 61 5.87 7.47 6.29
CA ASP A 61 5.06 8.37 7.12
C ASP A 61 3.56 8.21 6.90
N GLU A 62 3.14 7.97 5.65
CA GLU A 62 1.73 7.70 5.33
C GLU A 62 1.24 6.44 6.06
N LEU A 63 2.06 5.38 6.07
CA LEU A 63 1.75 4.14 6.80
C LEU A 63 1.75 4.35 8.32
N ARG A 64 2.66 5.17 8.84
CA ARG A 64 2.69 5.53 10.26
C ARG A 64 1.37 6.18 10.69
N ASP A 65 0.88 7.16 9.93
CA ASP A 65 -0.37 7.84 10.26
C ASP A 65 -1.56 6.87 10.31
N VAL A 66 -1.76 6.08 9.25
CA VAL A 66 -2.91 5.16 9.21
C VAL A 66 -2.80 4.01 10.20
N TYR A 67 -1.62 3.44 10.40
CA TYR A 67 -1.45 2.33 11.32
C TYR A 67 -1.48 2.76 12.79
N GLN A 68 -1.32 4.05 13.07
CA GLN A 68 -1.60 4.60 14.38
C GLN A 68 -3.10 4.83 14.59
N ARG A 69 -3.79 5.46 13.62
CA ARG A 69 -5.21 5.84 13.78
C ARG A 69 -6.18 4.66 13.67
N TRP A 70 -6.01 3.79 12.68
CA TRP A 70 -7.01 2.75 12.38
C TRP A 70 -7.29 1.78 13.53
N PRO A 71 -6.30 1.33 14.34
CA PRO A 71 -6.59 0.47 15.48
C PRO A 71 -7.52 1.12 16.51
N GLU A 72 -7.32 2.40 16.82
CA GLU A 72 -8.15 3.17 17.77
C GLU A 72 -9.55 3.39 17.18
N ALA A 73 -9.62 3.86 15.94
CA ALA A 73 -10.88 4.07 15.23
C ALA A 73 -11.69 2.77 15.07
N THR A 74 -11.03 1.62 14.91
CA THR A 74 -11.72 0.32 14.85
C THR A 74 -12.38 -0.02 16.18
N ALA A 75 -11.70 0.21 17.31
CA ALA A 75 -12.28 -0.02 18.64
C ALA A 75 -13.47 0.90 18.93
N ASP A 76 -13.37 2.18 18.54
CA ASP A 76 -14.47 3.14 18.64
C ASP A 76 -15.67 2.69 17.78
N TRP A 77 -15.41 2.21 16.57
CA TRP A 77 -16.44 1.72 15.68
C TRP A 77 -17.15 0.49 16.25
N ILE A 78 -16.42 -0.49 16.78
CA ILE A 78 -17.00 -1.68 17.44
C ILE A 78 -17.91 -1.26 18.61
N THR A 79 -17.44 -0.31 19.43
CA THR A 79 -18.23 0.24 20.54
C THR A 79 -19.53 0.88 20.04
N ALA A 80 -19.47 1.63 18.93
CA ALA A 80 -20.63 2.25 18.32
C ALA A 80 -21.66 1.24 17.77
N GLN A 81 -21.25 0.00 17.49
CA GLN A 81 -22.17 -1.10 17.13
C GLN A 81 -22.86 -1.73 18.34
N GLY A 82 -22.62 -1.23 19.56
CA GLY A 82 -23.29 -1.70 20.78
C GLY A 82 -22.62 -2.91 21.45
N VAL A 83 -21.41 -3.26 21.04
CA VAL A 83 -20.60 -4.30 21.71
C VAL A 83 -20.16 -3.81 23.09
N ALA A 84 -20.24 -4.68 24.10
CA ALA A 84 -19.88 -4.32 25.47
C ALA A 84 -18.36 -4.09 25.59
N ALA A 85 -17.96 -3.06 26.35
CA ALA A 85 -16.55 -2.73 26.56
C ALA A 85 -15.72 -3.91 27.10
N ALA A 86 -16.29 -4.73 27.98
CA ALA A 86 -15.62 -5.91 28.53
C ALA A 86 -15.27 -6.97 27.46
N ASP A 87 -16.11 -7.12 26.43
CA ASP A 87 -15.84 -8.06 25.33
C ASP A 87 -14.71 -7.55 24.43
N ILE A 88 -14.67 -6.23 24.18
CA ILE A 88 -13.60 -5.57 23.42
C ILE A 88 -12.28 -5.68 24.18
N GLU A 89 -12.28 -5.40 25.48
CA GLU A 89 -11.09 -5.51 26.35
C GLU A 89 -10.55 -6.95 26.37
N THR A 90 -11.43 -7.94 26.50
CA THR A 90 -11.05 -9.36 26.47
C THR A 90 -10.43 -9.74 25.13
N ALA A 91 -11.06 -9.36 24.02
CA ALA A 91 -10.55 -9.65 22.68
C ALA A 91 -9.20 -8.94 22.39
N ALA A 92 -9.05 -7.69 22.86
CA ALA A 92 -7.80 -6.94 22.75
C ALA A 92 -6.67 -7.57 23.59
N GLU A 93 -6.99 -8.11 24.77
CA GLU A 93 -6.03 -8.87 25.59
C GLU A 93 -5.57 -10.15 24.89
N GLU A 94 -6.51 -10.93 24.34
CA GLU A 94 -6.18 -12.13 23.57
C GLU A 94 -5.29 -11.82 22.37
N LEU A 95 -5.60 -10.74 21.65
CA LEU A 95 -4.75 -10.26 20.57
C LEU A 95 -3.36 -9.86 21.09
N ARG A 96 -3.27 -9.14 22.21
CA ARG A 96 -1.98 -8.76 22.82
C ARG A 96 -1.13 -9.97 23.16
N VAL A 97 -1.72 -11.03 23.71
CA VAL A 97 -1.01 -12.30 23.96
C VAL A 97 -0.48 -12.91 22.66
N LEU A 98 -1.23 -12.78 21.56
CA LEU A 98 -0.90 -13.36 20.26
C LEU A 98 0.18 -12.58 19.49
N ILE A 99 0.16 -11.25 19.51
CA ILE A 99 1.08 -10.40 18.72
C ILE A 99 2.13 -9.65 19.55
N GLY A 100 2.00 -9.66 20.87
CA GLY A 100 2.92 -9.07 21.85
C GLY A 100 2.68 -7.58 22.12
N ASP A 101 3.15 -7.14 23.29
CA ASP A 101 2.98 -5.75 23.77
C ASP A 101 3.57 -4.72 22.81
N ARG A 102 4.72 -5.03 22.21
CA ARG A 102 5.42 -4.12 21.30
C ARG A 102 4.54 -3.75 20.10
N ALA A 103 3.81 -4.71 19.53
CA ALA A 103 2.86 -4.44 18.46
C ALA A 103 1.65 -3.65 18.96
N MET A 104 1.11 -4.00 20.14
CA MET A 104 -0.04 -3.32 20.73
C MET A 104 0.25 -1.88 21.16
N ASN A 105 1.49 -1.53 21.51
CA ASN A 105 1.90 -0.16 21.83
C ASN A 105 1.82 0.78 20.62
N GLY A 106 1.80 0.24 19.39
CA GLY A 106 1.61 1.00 18.17
C GLY A 106 2.89 1.53 17.53
N ILE A 107 2.76 1.84 16.25
CA ILE A 107 3.86 2.27 15.39
C ILE A 107 4.53 3.54 15.88
N GLN A 108 3.78 4.47 16.49
CA GLN A 108 4.31 5.74 16.97
C GLN A 108 5.35 5.57 18.08
N ALA A 109 5.22 4.54 18.93
CA ALA A 109 6.17 4.27 20.00
C ALA A 109 7.54 3.82 19.46
N GLU A 110 7.57 3.23 18.27
CA GLU A 110 8.77 2.68 17.64
C GLU A 110 9.37 3.61 16.58
N TRP A 111 8.62 4.64 16.17
CA TRP A 111 9.03 5.57 15.12
C TRP A 111 10.43 6.18 15.32
N PRO A 112 10.85 6.58 16.55
CA PRO A 112 12.20 7.09 16.78
C PRO A 112 13.31 6.09 16.45
N GLU A 113 13.06 4.78 16.56
CA GLU A 113 14.04 3.75 16.19
C GLU A 113 14.30 3.78 14.68
N PHE A 114 13.25 3.93 13.87
CA PHE A 114 13.39 4.00 12.42
C PHE A 114 14.07 5.28 11.96
N THR A 115 13.64 6.44 12.46
CA THR A 115 14.26 7.72 12.05
C THR A 115 15.73 7.79 12.46
N SER A 116 16.08 7.27 13.65
CA SER A 116 17.48 7.17 14.09
C SER A 116 18.30 6.24 13.19
N ALA A 117 17.76 5.07 12.81
CA ALA A 117 18.44 4.17 11.88
C ALA A 117 18.67 4.81 10.49
N VAL A 118 17.68 5.56 9.98
CA VAL A 118 17.80 6.34 8.75
C VAL A 118 18.88 7.41 8.86
N GLU A 119 18.89 8.19 9.94
CA GLU A 119 19.89 9.24 10.15
C GLU A 119 21.31 8.67 10.20
N MET A 120 21.51 7.56 10.91
CA MET A 120 22.80 6.85 10.96
C MET A 120 23.23 6.36 9.58
N ALA A 121 22.31 5.73 8.83
CA ALA A 121 22.59 5.21 7.50
C ALA A 121 22.92 6.33 6.49
N ALA A 122 22.15 7.42 6.49
CA ALA A 122 22.38 8.57 5.62
C ALA A 122 23.71 9.27 5.93
N SER A 123 24.06 9.41 7.22
CA SER A 123 25.36 9.94 7.67
C SER A 123 26.51 9.05 7.22
N ALA A 124 26.39 7.73 7.40
CA ALA A 124 27.40 6.76 6.96
C ALA A 124 27.61 6.79 5.44
N CYS A 125 26.54 6.90 4.66
CA CYS A 125 26.60 7.02 3.19
C CYS A 125 27.34 8.28 2.75
N ARG A 126 26.97 9.45 3.29
CA ARG A 126 27.65 10.73 2.98
C ARG A 126 29.12 10.74 3.39
N GLY A 127 29.44 10.12 4.53
CA GLY A 127 30.80 10.03 5.06
C GLY A 127 31.69 8.98 4.38
N GLY A 128 31.15 8.16 3.47
CA GLY A 128 31.89 7.06 2.85
C GLY A 128 32.34 6.00 3.87
N ALA A 129 31.57 5.82 4.95
CA ALA A 129 31.94 4.92 6.03
C ALA A 129 31.88 3.45 5.57
N ALA A 130 32.85 2.64 5.98
CA ALA A 130 32.91 1.21 5.60
C ALA A 130 31.67 0.41 6.03
N HIS A 131 30.95 0.87 7.07
CA HIS A 131 29.73 0.24 7.57
C HIS A 131 28.44 0.75 6.90
N ALA A 132 28.51 1.68 5.94
CA ALA A 132 27.33 2.26 5.28
C ALA A 132 26.39 1.21 4.63
N PRO A 133 26.88 0.16 3.93
CA PRO A 133 25.99 -0.86 3.39
C PRO A 133 25.18 -1.60 4.47
N ALA A 134 25.82 -1.89 5.61
CA ALA A 134 25.15 -2.53 6.74
C ALA A 134 24.14 -1.59 7.41
N ALA A 135 24.43 -0.28 7.48
CA ALA A 135 23.52 0.70 8.04
C ALA A 135 22.25 0.89 7.19
N ILE A 136 22.35 0.86 5.85
CA ILE A 136 21.18 0.87 4.95
C ILE A 136 20.28 -0.34 5.23
N GLU A 137 20.88 -1.52 5.34
CA GLU A 137 20.13 -2.76 5.60
C GLU A 137 19.52 -2.80 7.00
N GLU A 138 20.19 -2.22 7.99
CA GLU A 138 19.65 -2.04 9.34
C GLU A 138 18.41 -1.14 9.31
N ALA A 139 18.47 0.02 8.64
CA ALA A 139 17.32 0.91 8.51
C ALA A 139 16.11 0.20 7.86
N ARG A 140 16.35 -0.59 6.80
CA ARG A 140 15.32 -1.42 6.17
C ARG A 140 14.74 -2.45 7.14
N THR A 141 15.59 -3.13 7.90
CA THR A 141 15.19 -4.20 8.82
C THR A 141 14.41 -3.66 10.02
N VAL A 142 14.81 -2.50 10.54
CA VAL A 142 14.07 -1.77 11.58
C VAL A 142 12.68 -1.41 11.06
N TRP A 143 12.58 -0.81 9.87
CA TRP A 143 11.29 -0.49 9.27
C TRP A 143 10.42 -1.73 9.04
N LEU A 144 10.99 -2.80 8.47
CA LEU A 144 10.30 -4.06 8.26
C LEU A 144 9.68 -4.60 9.55
N ALA A 145 10.44 -4.58 10.65
CA ALA A 145 9.97 -5.09 11.93
C ALA A 145 8.82 -4.24 12.49
N ILE A 146 8.93 -2.91 12.40
CA ILE A 146 7.90 -1.96 12.83
C ILE A 146 6.63 -2.12 11.98
N HIS A 147 6.79 -2.11 10.66
CA HIS A 147 5.71 -2.32 9.70
C HIS A 147 4.95 -3.62 9.98
N ASP A 148 5.65 -4.74 10.15
CA ASP A 148 4.99 -6.04 10.35
C ASP A 148 4.20 -6.10 11.66
N ARG A 149 4.71 -5.50 12.74
CA ARG A 149 3.96 -5.38 14.01
C ARG A 149 2.74 -4.48 13.87
N ALA A 150 2.88 -3.36 13.17
CA ALA A 150 1.80 -2.41 12.94
C ALA A 150 0.65 -3.05 12.12
N VAL A 151 1.00 -3.79 11.06
CA VAL A 151 0.04 -4.57 10.26
C VAL A 151 -0.65 -5.64 11.08
N ASP A 152 0.09 -6.36 11.94
CA ASP A 152 -0.48 -7.39 12.79
C ASP A 152 -1.49 -6.79 13.77
N ARG A 153 -1.22 -5.61 14.33
CA ARG A 153 -2.17 -4.87 15.18
C ARG A 153 -3.41 -4.45 14.39
N VAL A 154 -3.25 -3.79 13.24
CA VAL A 154 -4.38 -3.36 12.40
C VAL A 154 -5.25 -4.55 12.00
N SER A 155 -4.64 -5.60 11.45
CA SER A 155 -5.38 -6.79 10.98
C SER A 155 -6.06 -7.54 12.12
N GLY A 156 -5.43 -7.60 13.30
CA GLY A 156 -6.01 -8.21 14.49
C GLY A 156 -7.20 -7.42 15.03
N LEU A 157 -7.14 -6.09 15.07
CA LEU A 157 -8.28 -5.25 15.48
C LEU A 157 -9.46 -5.37 14.52
N ILE A 158 -9.18 -5.46 13.21
CA ILE A 158 -10.22 -5.71 12.20
C ILE A 158 -10.81 -7.11 12.36
N ASP A 159 -10.00 -8.12 12.66
CA ASP A 159 -10.49 -9.46 12.98
C ASP A 159 -11.41 -9.46 14.21
N ILE A 160 -11.06 -8.71 15.26
CA ILE A 160 -11.94 -8.51 16.43
C ILE A 160 -13.29 -7.90 15.99
N ALA A 161 -13.27 -6.88 15.12
CA ALA A 161 -14.51 -6.28 14.60
C ALA A 161 -15.36 -7.32 13.86
N VAL A 162 -14.74 -8.13 12.99
CA VAL A 162 -15.45 -9.19 12.25
C VAL A 162 -16.04 -10.23 13.21
N ARG A 163 -15.33 -10.63 14.27
CA ARG A 163 -15.80 -11.63 15.22
C ARG A 163 -16.93 -11.13 16.14
N LEU A 164 -16.85 -9.88 16.58
CA LEU A 164 -17.81 -9.31 17.53
C LEU A 164 -19.04 -8.70 16.85
N VAL A 165 -18.89 -8.17 15.63
CA VAL A 165 -19.99 -7.49 14.89
C VAL A 165 -20.49 -8.32 13.72
N GLY A 166 -19.63 -9.09 13.05
CA GLY A 166 -19.96 -9.95 11.92
C GLY A 166 -19.29 -9.51 10.60
N GLU A 167 -19.05 -10.48 9.71
CA GLU A 167 -18.37 -10.28 8.42
C GLU A 167 -19.10 -9.27 7.51
N ASP A 168 -20.44 -9.30 7.47
CA ASP A 168 -21.27 -8.40 6.66
C ASP A 168 -20.98 -6.92 6.90
N SER A 169 -20.48 -6.60 8.09
CA SER A 169 -20.20 -5.23 8.52
C SER A 169 -18.82 -4.71 8.09
N LEU A 170 -17.94 -5.58 7.57
CA LEU A 170 -16.55 -5.25 7.23
C LEU A 170 -16.44 -4.17 6.14
N GLY A 171 -17.35 -4.19 5.15
CA GLY A 171 -17.44 -3.13 4.15
C GLY A 171 -17.67 -1.75 4.79
N ALA A 172 -18.62 -1.67 5.73
CA ALA A 172 -18.98 -0.44 6.43
C ALA A 172 -17.91 0.02 7.41
N LEU A 173 -17.19 -0.90 8.06
CA LEU A 173 -16.01 -0.57 8.86
C LEU A 173 -14.96 0.12 8.00
N TRP A 174 -14.65 -0.41 6.82
CA TRP A 174 -13.67 0.23 5.93
C TRP A 174 -14.12 1.58 5.41
N ASP A 175 -15.40 1.75 5.10
CA ASP A 175 -15.95 3.06 4.75
C ASP A 175 -15.81 4.07 5.88
N PHE A 176 -15.99 3.64 7.14
CA PHE A 176 -15.76 4.48 8.31
C PHE A 176 -14.27 4.85 8.46
N LEU A 177 -13.36 3.87 8.37
CA LEU A 177 -11.91 4.09 8.56
C LEU A 177 -11.28 4.97 7.46
N MET A 178 -11.88 5.02 6.27
CA MET A 178 -11.37 5.76 5.11
C MET A 178 -12.24 6.97 4.74
N ALA A 179 -13.24 7.33 5.54
CA ALA A 179 -14.24 8.36 5.21
C ALA A 179 -13.59 9.70 4.79
N ASP A 180 -12.58 10.17 5.53
CA ASP A 180 -11.89 11.43 5.25
C ASP A 180 -11.14 11.43 3.91
N TRP A 181 -10.73 10.24 3.45
CA TRP A 181 -9.99 10.09 2.19
C TRP A 181 -10.91 10.12 0.98
N TYR A 182 -12.14 9.64 1.12
CA TYR A 182 -13.07 9.48 0.00
C TYR A 182 -13.40 10.81 -0.69
N GLU A 183 -13.61 11.88 0.07
CA GLU A 183 -13.86 13.22 -0.51
C GLU A 183 -12.65 13.76 -1.27
N ILE A 184 -11.47 13.63 -0.67
CA ILE A 184 -10.22 14.11 -1.27
C ILE A 184 -9.92 13.31 -2.55
N HIS A 185 -10.09 11.99 -2.50
CA HIS A 185 -9.84 11.08 -3.61
C HIS A 185 -10.80 11.32 -4.77
N ALA A 186 -12.11 11.38 -4.51
CA ALA A 186 -13.12 11.65 -5.53
C ALA A 186 -12.89 13.02 -6.18
N ARG A 187 -12.65 14.07 -5.39
CA ARG A 187 -12.36 15.40 -5.91
C ARG A 187 -11.09 15.41 -6.76
N ARG A 188 -10.01 14.76 -6.31
CA ARG A 188 -8.72 14.77 -7.01
C ARG A 188 -8.80 14.06 -8.36
N TYR A 189 -9.49 12.92 -8.43
CA TYR A 189 -9.43 12.05 -9.61
C TYR A 189 -10.62 12.17 -10.56
N ALA A 190 -11.62 13.00 -10.25
CA ALA A 190 -12.73 13.29 -11.16
C ALA A 190 -12.23 13.94 -12.46
N LEU A 191 -12.81 13.54 -13.60
CA LEU A 191 -12.52 14.13 -14.92
C LEU A 191 -12.86 15.63 -15.01
N THR A 192 -13.71 16.13 -14.11
CA THR A 192 -14.04 17.56 -14.01
C THR A 192 -12.97 18.39 -13.32
N SER A 193 -12.05 17.74 -12.58
CA SER A 193 -10.99 18.42 -11.82
C SER A 193 -9.69 18.54 -12.60
N GLN A 194 -9.32 17.50 -13.36
CA GLN A 194 -8.09 17.47 -14.16
C GLN A 194 -8.18 16.43 -15.28
N PRO A 195 -7.34 16.53 -16.34
CA PRO A 195 -7.22 15.48 -17.35
C PRO A 195 -6.87 14.12 -16.72
N TRP A 196 -7.41 13.04 -17.27
CA TRP A 196 -7.13 11.70 -16.75
C TRP A 196 -5.65 11.30 -16.85
N SER A 197 -4.90 11.82 -17.83
CA SER A 197 -3.46 11.59 -17.93
C SER A 197 -2.73 11.99 -16.65
N ASP A 198 -3.13 13.10 -16.03
CA ASP A 198 -2.51 13.64 -14.84
C ASP A 198 -2.92 12.80 -13.62
N SER A 199 -4.20 12.42 -13.54
CA SER A 199 -4.71 11.49 -12.53
C SER A 199 -4.01 10.13 -12.60
N ALA A 200 -3.87 9.55 -13.79
CA ALA A 200 -3.21 8.28 -14.01
C ALA A 200 -1.73 8.36 -13.58
N HIS A 201 -1.02 9.42 -13.94
CA HIS A 201 0.35 9.64 -13.51
C HIS A 201 0.46 9.74 -11.98
N GLN A 202 -0.37 10.56 -11.34
CA GLN A 202 -0.40 10.70 -9.87
C GLN A 202 -0.70 9.35 -9.19
N LEU A 203 -1.66 8.59 -9.71
CA LEU A 203 -2.00 7.26 -9.20
C LEU A 203 -0.83 6.29 -9.33
N MET A 204 -0.08 6.33 -10.43
CA MET A 204 1.12 5.51 -10.64
C MET A 204 2.25 5.87 -9.68
N VAL A 205 2.51 7.17 -9.49
CA VAL A 205 3.57 7.62 -8.57
C VAL A 205 3.23 7.28 -7.12
N ALA A 206 1.98 7.48 -6.71
CA ALA A 206 1.51 7.08 -5.38
C ALA A 206 1.57 5.56 -5.15
N ILE A 207 1.36 4.74 -6.19
CA ILE A 207 1.51 3.28 -6.11
C ILE A 207 2.96 2.91 -5.76
N VAL A 208 3.92 3.46 -6.51
CA VAL A 208 5.34 3.16 -6.34
C VAL A 208 5.80 3.52 -4.92
N ASP A 209 5.48 4.73 -4.49
CA ASP A 209 5.87 5.24 -3.18
C ASP A 209 5.26 4.39 -2.04
N GLY A 210 3.96 4.10 -2.11
CA GLY A 210 3.29 3.22 -1.14
C GLY A 210 3.83 1.79 -1.15
N PHE A 211 4.23 1.25 -2.29
CA PHE A 211 4.79 -0.11 -2.39
C PHE A 211 6.20 -0.23 -1.82
N HIS A 212 7.02 0.81 -1.95
CA HIS A 212 8.29 0.89 -1.23
C HIS A 212 8.07 0.90 0.28
N ALA A 213 7.13 1.72 0.77
CA ALA A 213 6.78 1.79 2.17
C ALA A 213 6.27 0.45 2.73
N HIS A 214 5.47 -0.27 1.94
CA HIS A 214 4.99 -1.61 2.29
C HIS A 214 6.03 -2.72 2.16
N LEU A 215 7.23 -2.44 1.66
CA LEU A 215 8.29 -3.43 1.42
C LEU A 215 7.75 -4.62 0.62
N THR A 216 7.09 -4.34 -0.52
CA THR A 216 6.51 -5.38 -1.40
C THR A 216 7.56 -6.34 -1.95
N GLY A 217 7.06 -7.46 -2.50
CA GLY A 217 7.89 -8.53 -3.02
C GLY A 217 8.34 -9.52 -1.94
N THR A 218 8.67 -10.75 -2.35
CA THR A 218 9.07 -11.81 -1.42
C THR A 218 10.40 -11.51 -0.70
N GLY A 219 11.25 -10.66 -1.29
CA GLY A 219 12.49 -10.19 -0.66
C GLY A 219 12.30 -9.08 0.38
N ARG A 220 11.07 -8.57 0.56
CA ARG A 220 10.74 -7.44 1.44
C ARG A 220 11.62 -6.20 1.19
N GLN A 221 11.83 -5.90 -0.09
CA GLN A 221 12.65 -4.78 -0.56
C GLN A 221 11.81 -3.62 -1.09
N GLY A 222 10.54 -3.83 -1.44
CA GLY A 222 9.74 -2.86 -2.20
C GLY A 222 9.81 -3.07 -3.71
N ASP A 223 10.22 -4.25 -4.17
CA ASP A 223 10.33 -4.52 -5.60
C ASP A 223 8.95 -4.77 -6.21
N ILE A 224 8.78 -4.25 -7.43
CA ILE A 224 7.57 -4.41 -8.23
C ILE A 224 7.94 -4.72 -9.68
N GLU A 225 7.07 -5.44 -10.36
CA GLU A 225 7.17 -5.64 -11.81
C GLU A 225 6.21 -4.68 -12.51
N ILE A 226 6.71 -3.93 -13.47
CA ILE A 226 5.90 -3.03 -14.29
C ILE A 226 5.54 -3.73 -15.59
N ILE A 227 4.24 -3.75 -15.88
CA ILE A 227 3.65 -4.35 -17.07
C ILE A 227 3.10 -3.23 -17.93
N THR A 228 3.60 -3.07 -19.15
CA THR A 228 3.08 -2.07 -20.07
C THR A 228 2.23 -2.74 -21.14
N GLU A 229 0.94 -2.37 -21.19
CA GLU A 229 0.02 -2.77 -22.24
C GLU A 229 -0.46 -1.52 -23.02
N PRO A 230 -1.00 -1.69 -24.26
CA PRO A 230 -1.47 -0.55 -25.06
C PRO A 230 -2.50 0.32 -24.32
N GLY A 231 -3.46 -0.28 -23.60
CA GLY A 231 -4.54 0.45 -22.93
C GLY A 231 -4.35 0.74 -21.43
N ARG A 232 -3.31 0.19 -20.81
CA ARG A 232 -3.12 0.26 -19.35
C ARG A 232 -1.68 -0.04 -18.93
N ILE A 233 -1.33 0.35 -17.71
CA ILE A 233 -0.08 -0.02 -17.06
C ILE A 233 -0.42 -0.83 -15.81
N GLY A 234 0.28 -1.93 -15.62
CA GLY A 234 0.14 -2.85 -14.50
C GLY A 234 1.34 -2.82 -13.58
N PHE A 235 1.09 -3.04 -12.29
CA PHE A 235 2.10 -3.26 -11.27
C PHE A 235 1.83 -4.62 -10.65
N ARG A 236 2.73 -5.59 -10.86
CA ARG A 236 2.60 -6.95 -10.35
C ARG A 236 3.65 -7.21 -9.29
N PHE A 237 3.23 -7.82 -8.20
CA PHE A 237 4.11 -8.09 -7.06
C PHE A 237 3.59 -9.32 -6.30
N ALA A 238 4.46 -9.95 -5.50
CA ALA A 238 3.94 -10.70 -4.36
C ALA A 238 3.21 -9.70 -3.46
N PRO A 239 2.04 -10.02 -2.87
CA PRO A 239 1.15 -9.03 -2.26
C PRO A 239 1.89 -8.04 -1.39
N CYS A 240 1.34 -6.81 -1.29
CA CYS A 240 1.98 -5.78 -0.49
C CYS A 240 2.34 -6.30 0.90
N GLY A 241 3.39 -5.80 1.55
CA GLY A 241 3.85 -6.36 2.82
C GLY A 241 2.70 -6.61 3.79
N SER A 242 1.72 -5.73 3.83
CA SER A 242 0.54 -5.87 4.69
C SER A 242 -0.41 -7.01 4.29
N GLY A 243 -0.89 -7.05 3.04
CA GLY A 243 -1.73 -8.16 2.58
C GLY A 243 -0.98 -9.49 2.53
N GLY A 244 0.30 -9.45 2.16
CA GLY A 244 1.20 -10.59 2.10
C GLY A 244 1.48 -11.20 3.47
N ARG A 245 1.52 -10.38 4.54
CA ARG A 245 1.59 -10.88 5.92
C ARG A 245 0.38 -11.74 6.27
N SER A 246 -0.79 -11.46 5.71
CA SER A 246 -2.01 -12.25 5.91
C SER A 246 -2.01 -13.55 5.11
N VAL A 247 -1.56 -13.54 3.86
CA VAL A 247 -1.83 -14.65 2.92
C VAL A 247 -0.60 -15.40 2.37
N ASP A 248 0.60 -14.83 2.45
CA ASP A 248 1.80 -15.40 1.81
C ASP A 248 2.84 -15.87 2.83
N ARG A 249 3.14 -17.17 2.83
CA ARG A 249 4.14 -17.80 3.72
C ARG A 249 5.55 -17.23 3.53
N ARG A 250 5.91 -16.78 2.34
CA ARG A 250 7.25 -16.23 2.02
C ARG A 250 7.44 -14.85 2.65
N ILE A 251 6.36 -14.08 2.76
CA ILE A 251 6.36 -12.74 3.37
C ILE A 251 6.18 -12.84 4.89
N SER A 252 5.42 -13.83 5.36
CA SER A 252 4.99 -13.95 6.75
C SER A 252 5.87 -14.84 7.64
N GLY A 253 7.08 -15.19 7.19
CA GLY A 253 7.99 -16.08 7.94
C GLY A 253 7.42 -17.48 8.13
N GLY A 254 6.69 -17.99 7.14
CA GLY A 254 6.02 -19.29 7.16
C GLY A 254 4.70 -19.33 7.92
N ARG A 255 4.26 -18.21 8.53
CA ARG A 255 3.06 -18.13 9.37
C ARG A 255 2.12 -17.01 8.92
N PRO A 256 1.35 -17.21 7.83
CA PRO A 256 0.37 -16.24 7.35
C PRO A 256 -0.68 -15.99 8.44
N ARG A 257 -1.11 -14.74 8.59
CA ARG A 257 -2.06 -14.39 9.67
C ARG A 257 -3.48 -14.89 9.44
N ALA A 258 -3.86 -15.21 8.20
CA ALA A 258 -5.10 -15.93 7.94
C ALA A 258 -5.06 -17.40 8.42
N GLY A 259 -3.86 -17.95 8.67
CA GLY A 259 -3.67 -19.30 9.19
C GLY A 259 -3.46 -19.35 10.70
N ALA A 260 -3.49 -20.57 11.26
CA ALA A 260 -3.18 -20.81 12.66
C ALA A 260 -1.74 -20.36 13.02
N PRO A 261 -1.49 -19.88 14.25
CA PRO A 261 -2.44 -19.74 15.37
C PRO A 261 -3.30 -18.47 15.33
N PHE A 262 -3.10 -17.59 14.34
CA PHE A 262 -3.74 -16.28 14.31
C PHE A 262 -5.20 -16.36 13.86
N GLY A 263 -5.43 -16.97 12.69
CA GLY A 263 -6.78 -17.13 12.13
C GLY A 263 -7.49 -15.80 11.91
N PHE A 264 -6.76 -14.75 11.51
CA PHE A 264 -7.36 -13.46 11.20
C PHE A 264 -8.33 -13.58 10.02
N ALA A 265 -9.43 -12.84 10.12
CA ALA A 265 -10.54 -12.88 9.19
C ALA A 265 -10.13 -12.80 7.71
N VAL A 266 -10.76 -13.68 6.92
CA VAL A 266 -10.83 -13.65 5.47
C VAL A 266 -12.31 -13.74 5.10
N THR A 267 -12.71 -13.24 3.95
CA THR A 267 -14.10 -13.35 3.52
C THR A 267 -14.50 -14.82 3.40
N THR A 268 -15.64 -15.19 3.98
CA THR A 268 -16.23 -16.53 3.90
C THR A 268 -17.40 -16.59 2.92
N GLU A 269 -17.96 -15.43 2.57
CA GLU A 269 -19.01 -15.29 1.57
C GLU A 269 -18.64 -14.30 0.46
N ALA A 270 -19.45 -14.25 -0.60
CA ALA A 270 -19.26 -13.32 -1.70
C ALA A 270 -19.90 -11.98 -1.36
N HIS A 271 -19.08 -10.93 -1.28
CA HIS A 271 -19.54 -9.56 -1.00
C HIS A 271 -19.08 -8.59 -2.09
N ASP A 272 -19.95 -7.67 -2.48
CA ASP A 272 -19.66 -6.66 -3.50
C ASP A 272 -18.52 -5.71 -3.09
N TRP A 273 -18.39 -5.43 -1.80
CA TRP A 273 -17.28 -4.70 -1.19
C TRP A 273 -15.94 -5.47 -1.15
N ALA A 274 -15.91 -6.73 -1.60
CA ALA A 274 -14.71 -7.56 -1.73
C ALA A 274 -14.67 -8.33 -3.07
N TRP A 275 -14.97 -7.63 -4.17
CA TRP A 275 -14.96 -8.20 -5.55
C TRP A 275 -15.84 -9.44 -5.74
N ASN A 276 -16.86 -9.65 -4.89
CA ASN A 276 -17.66 -10.88 -4.82
C ASN A 276 -16.79 -12.15 -4.74
N THR A 277 -15.66 -12.07 -4.00
CA THR A 277 -14.66 -13.13 -3.93
C THR A 277 -14.49 -13.63 -2.49
N ILE A 278 -14.54 -14.94 -2.31
CA ILE A 278 -14.26 -15.63 -1.03
C ILE A 278 -12.74 -15.74 -0.84
N GLY A 279 -12.28 -15.62 0.40
CA GLY A 279 -10.86 -15.74 0.79
C GLY A 279 -10.07 -14.44 0.67
N ILE A 280 -10.73 -13.30 0.52
CA ILE A 280 -10.06 -11.99 0.56
C ILE A 280 -9.72 -11.67 2.01
N CYS A 281 -8.45 -11.37 2.28
CA CYS A 281 -8.01 -11.02 3.63
C CYS A 281 -8.73 -9.75 4.12
N SER A 282 -9.15 -9.70 5.39
CA SER A 282 -9.92 -8.56 5.91
C SER A 282 -9.21 -7.22 5.72
N TYR A 283 -7.88 -7.22 5.84
CA TYR A 283 -7.04 -6.08 5.50
C TYR A 283 -7.19 -5.67 4.02
N CYS A 284 -7.14 -6.64 3.10
CA CYS A 284 -7.14 -6.43 1.65
C CYS A 284 -8.44 -5.80 1.13
N VAL A 285 -9.54 -5.89 1.89
CA VAL A 285 -10.85 -5.31 1.52
C VAL A 285 -10.78 -3.81 1.30
N HIS A 286 -9.93 -3.08 2.05
CA HIS A 286 -9.78 -1.63 1.86
C HIS A 286 -9.33 -1.28 0.44
N CYS A 287 -8.56 -2.15 -0.22
CA CYS A 287 -8.12 -1.95 -1.60
C CYS A 287 -9.31 -1.96 -2.57
N CYS A 288 -10.29 -2.86 -2.37
CA CYS A 288 -11.52 -2.93 -3.17
C CYS A 288 -12.34 -1.66 -2.99
N GLN A 289 -12.58 -1.30 -1.73
CA GLN A 289 -13.38 -0.13 -1.37
C GLN A 289 -12.78 1.16 -1.93
N LEU A 290 -11.49 1.43 -1.66
CA LEU A 290 -10.83 2.68 -2.03
C LEU A 290 -10.61 2.84 -3.53
N ASN A 291 -10.33 1.75 -4.26
CA ASN A 291 -9.92 1.86 -5.66
C ASN A 291 -11.03 1.54 -6.66
N GLU A 292 -12.05 0.76 -6.26
CA GLU A 292 -13.12 0.33 -7.15
C GLU A 292 -14.49 0.77 -6.70
N VAL A 293 -14.96 0.32 -5.53
CA VAL A 293 -16.34 0.56 -5.09
C VAL A 293 -16.61 2.07 -4.93
N MET A 294 -15.86 2.73 -4.06
CA MET A 294 -16.07 4.15 -3.77
C MET A 294 -15.87 5.04 -5.02
N PRO A 295 -14.80 4.87 -5.83
CA PRO A 295 -14.66 5.68 -7.03
C PRO A 295 -15.74 5.44 -8.08
N ILE A 296 -16.20 4.19 -8.28
CA ILE A 296 -17.33 3.92 -9.18
C ILE A 296 -18.59 4.65 -8.68
N ASP A 297 -18.85 4.63 -7.38
CA ASP A 297 -20.03 5.24 -6.80
C ASP A 297 -20.00 6.78 -6.86
N ARG A 298 -18.82 7.39 -6.69
CA ARG A 298 -18.68 8.85 -6.62
C ARG A 298 -18.34 9.53 -7.95
N ILE A 299 -17.52 8.89 -8.78
CA ILE A 299 -17.00 9.49 -10.03
C ILE A 299 -17.26 8.63 -11.28
N GLY A 300 -17.89 7.45 -11.14
CA GLY A 300 -18.37 6.63 -12.26
C GLY A 300 -17.37 5.63 -12.83
N TYR A 301 -16.16 5.55 -12.27
CA TYR A 301 -15.12 4.62 -12.71
C TYR A 301 -14.14 4.30 -11.58
N PRO A 302 -13.52 3.10 -11.57
CA PRO A 302 -12.49 2.77 -10.60
C PRO A 302 -11.23 3.58 -10.91
N THR A 303 -10.54 4.06 -9.87
CA THR A 303 -9.24 4.73 -10.05
C THR A 303 -8.13 3.73 -10.34
N ARG A 304 -8.23 2.52 -9.80
CA ARG A 304 -7.32 1.41 -10.08
C ARG A 304 -8.11 0.11 -10.10
N VAL A 305 -7.72 -0.82 -10.95
CA VAL A 305 -8.34 -2.16 -11.03
C VAL A 305 -7.39 -3.16 -10.42
N ILE A 306 -7.84 -3.88 -9.39
CA ILE A 306 -6.98 -4.72 -8.58
C ILE A 306 -7.36 -6.19 -8.77
N ASP A 307 -6.38 -7.01 -9.09
CA ASP A 307 -6.45 -8.46 -8.99
C ASP A 307 -5.83 -8.84 -7.65
N ALA A 308 -6.68 -9.03 -6.64
CA ALA A 308 -6.28 -9.27 -5.26
C ALA A 308 -5.81 -10.73 -5.06
N PRO A 309 -4.86 -10.98 -4.13
CA PRO A 309 -4.55 -12.34 -3.72
C PRO A 309 -5.70 -12.94 -2.93
N ILE A 310 -5.86 -14.26 -3.05
CA ILE A 310 -6.87 -15.02 -2.34
C ILE A 310 -6.16 -15.97 -1.38
N TRP A 311 -6.61 -15.95 -0.13
CA TRP A 311 -6.21 -16.95 0.84
C TRP A 311 -6.79 -18.30 0.49
N ASP A 312 -5.88 -19.26 0.27
CA ASP A 312 -6.20 -20.68 0.20
C ASP A 312 -5.15 -21.41 1.05
N PRO A 313 -5.57 -22.12 2.12
CA PRO A 313 -4.63 -22.84 2.99
C PRO A 313 -3.86 -23.95 2.25
N ASN A 314 -4.39 -24.45 1.12
CA ASN A 314 -3.82 -25.52 0.30
C ASN A 314 -3.07 -24.99 -0.93
N ALA A 315 -3.43 -23.81 -1.44
CA ALA A 315 -2.83 -23.24 -2.65
C ALA A 315 -2.82 -21.70 -2.62
N PRO A 316 -2.03 -21.07 -1.72
CA PRO A 316 -2.08 -19.62 -1.53
C PRO A 316 -1.74 -18.89 -2.84
N SER A 317 -2.73 -18.16 -3.38
CA SER A 317 -2.49 -17.25 -4.50
C SER A 317 -1.67 -16.09 -3.98
N SER A 318 -0.47 -15.94 -4.52
CA SER A 318 0.57 -15.10 -3.94
C SER A 318 1.02 -14.01 -4.89
N SER A 319 0.14 -13.55 -5.78
CA SER A 319 0.36 -12.37 -6.59
C SER A 319 -0.78 -11.40 -6.45
N CYS A 320 -0.46 -10.12 -6.38
CA CYS A 320 -1.39 -9.01 -6.49
C CYS A 320 -0.99 -8.20 -7.73
N THR A 321 -1.98 -7.80 -8.53
CA THR A 321 -1.73 -6.94 -9.70
C THR A 321 -2.64 -5.72 -9.66
N TRP A 322 -2.07 -4.53 -9.83
CA TRP A 322 -2.80 -3.27 -9.86
C TRP A 322 -2.70 -2.68 -11.25
N TRP A 323 -3.83 -2.32 -11.85
CA TRP A 323 -3.91 -1.73 -13.18
C TRP A 323 -4.39 -0.29 -13.14
N VAL A 324 -3.69 0.57 -13.86
CA VAL A 324 -4.13 1.94 -14.18
C VAL A 324 -4.41 2.00 -15.68
N TYR A 325 -5.67 2.19 -16.05
CA TYR A 325 -6.07 2.34 -17.45
C TYR A 325 -5.66 3.72 -17.97
N ARG A 326 -5.28 3.82 -19.24
CA ARG A 326 -4.93 5.09 -19.88
C ARG A 326 -6.14 5.97 -20.16
N ASP A 327 -7.34 5.40 -20.14
CA ASP A 327 -8.62 6.07 -20.30
C ASP A 327 -9.67 5.30 -19.49
N PRO A 328 -10.47 5.93 -18.61
CA PRO A 328 -11.48 5.22 -17.83
C PRO A 328 -12.58 4.59 -18.71
N ALA A 329 -12.77 5.09 -19.94
CA ALA A 329 -13.69 4.50 -20.90
C ALA A 329 -13.26 3.09 -21.39
N ASP A 330 -12.01 2.69 -21.13
CA ASP A 330 -11.45 1.40 -21.53
C ASP A 330 -11.54 0.31 -20.46
N ILE A 331 -12.05 0.65 -19.28
CA ILE A 331 -12.20 -0.29 -18.17
C ILE A 331 -13.32 -1.28 -18.52
N PRO A 332 -13.12 -2.60 -18.52
CA PRO A 332 -14.14 -3.56 -18.96
C PRO A 332 -15.36 -3.66 -18.02
N ASP A 333 -16.51 -4.09 -18.57
CA ASP A 333 -17.78 -4.27 -17.84
C ASP A 333 -17.63 -5.18 -16.62
N ARG A 334 -16.90 -6.28 -16.75
CA ARG A 334 -16.60 -7.22 -15.65
C ARG A 334 -16.00 -6.58 -14.40
N VAL A 335 -15.32 -5.43 -14.53
CA VAL A 335 -14.73 -4.70 -13.38
C VAL A 335 -15.80 -4.02 -12.55
N TYR A 336 -16.87 -3.54 -13.19
CA TYR A 336 -18.03 -2.95 -12.50
C TYR A 336 -18.90 -4.05 -11.91
N GLU A 337 -19.18 -5.09 -12.70
CA GLU A 337 -20.06 -6.20 -12.31
C GLU A 337 -19.52 -6.96 -11.10
N ARG A 338 -18.20 -7.18 -11.01
CA ARG A 338 -17.59 -7.90 -9.88
C ARG A 338 -17.73 -7.18 -8.53
N VAL A 339 -18.00 -5.88 -8.53
CA VAL A 339 -18.31 -5.09 -7.32
C VAL A 339 -19.78 -4.66 -7.29
N GLY A 340 -20.65 -5.36 -8.03
CA GLY A 340 -22.09 -5.14 -8.00
C GLY A 340 -22.53 -3.79 -8.60
N ARG A 341 -21.72 -3.16 -9.46
CA ARG A 341 -22.03 -1.86 -10.07
C ARG A 341 -22.36 -2.01 -11.55
N ASP A 342 -23.19 -1.09 -12.04
CA ASP A 342 -23.61 -1.03 -13.44
C ASP A 342 -22.51 -0.39 -14.33
N PRO A 343 -22.01 -1.09 -15.37
CA PRO A 343 -21.07 -0.53 -16.35
C PRO A 343 -21.55 0.76 -17.04
N SER A 344 -22.86 1.04 -17.07
CA SER A 344 -23.42 2.27 -17.66
C SER A 344 -22.93 3.56 -16.99
N ARG A 345 -22.36 3.46 -15.78
CA ARG A 345 -21.70 4.56 -15.06
C ARG A 345 -20.40 5.03 -15.72
N ARG A 346 -19.78 4.18 -16.54
CA ARG A 346 -18.51 4.47 -17.19
C ARG A 346 -18.59 5.75 -18.02
N PRO A 347 -17.60 6.64 -17.93
CA PRO A 347 -17.59 7.83 -18.76
C PRO A 347 -17.42 7.46 -20.23
N ALA A 348 -18.05 8.23 -21.11
CA ALA A 348 -17.79 8.12 -22.54
C ALA A 348 -16.33 8.50 -22.84
N ARG A 349 -15.74 7.85 -23.83
CA ARG A 349 -14.38 8.16 -24.29
C ARG A 349 -14.30 9.64 -24.66
N SER A 350 -13.43 10.39 -23.97
CA SER A 350 -13.20 11.79 -24.28
C SER A 350 -12.55 11.91 -25.66
N ARG A 351 -13.24 12.53 -26.61
CA ARG A 351 -12.65 12.92 -27.90
C ARG A 351 -11.71 14.10 -27.67
N VAL A 352 -10.51 13.85 -27.15
CA VAL A 352 -9.44 14.84 -27.25
C VAL A 352 -9.05 14.86 -28.73
N PRO A 353 -9.11 16.00 -29.44
CA PRO A 353 -8.59 16.08 -30.79
C PRO A 353 -7.14 15.59 -30.77
N LYS A 354 -6.75 14.73 -31.71
CA LYS A 354 -5.33 14.42 -31.91
C LYS A 354 -4.60 15.75 -32.15
N GLY A 355 -3.97 16.28 -31.12
CA GLY A 355 -3.00 17.36 -31.26
C GLY A 355 -1.85 16.80 -32.07
N ASP A 356 -1.51 17.51 -33.15
CA ASP A 356 -0.49 17.09 -34.08
C ASP A 356 0.79 16.68 -33.35
N SER A 357 1.25 15.48 -33.68
CA SER A 357 2.61 15.02 -33.42
C SER A 357 3.58 16.07 -33.94
N HIS A 358 4.31 16.73 -33.05
CA HIS A 358 5.55 17.38 -33.42
C HIS A 358 6.71 16.50 -32.97
N ASP A 359 7.52 16.18 -33.98
CA ASP A 359 8.75 15.37 -33.97
C ASP A 359 9.75 15.73 -32.86
#